data_AF-A0AAW5EIU9-F1
#
_entry.id   AF-A0AAW5EIU9-F1
#
_cell.length_a   1.000
_cell.length_b   1.000
_cell.length_c   1.000
_cell.angle_alpha   90.00
_cell.angle_beta   90.00
_cell.angle_gamma   90.00
#
_symmetry.space_group_name_H-M   'P 1'
#
loop_
_entity.id
_entity.type
_entity.pdbx_description
1 polymer ?
#
loop_
_entity_poly.entity_id
_entity_poly.type
_entity_poly.pdbx_seq_one_letter_code
_entity_poly.pdbx_strand_id
1 'polypeptide(L)'
;NYRCIVIGASTENPYFVLSSGIRSRSMLFEFKNLGQKDLELLLERVQQKIAFKIEDNAKEFLLKSFDARAMLNLLEFALVLNEKEITLENLKKLLNGVNSEGVSSKDTHYILASALIKSLRGSDVDAAIYYLARLIDAGESADFIARRLIIFASEDISNADPNALNLAVSTLTAVKNIGYPEARIILSQCAVYLASAPKSNSSYNAINKALDYVKNNPALEIPNYLN
;
A
#
# COMPACT_ATOMS: atom_id res chain seq x y z
N ASN A 1 -13.32 16.34 39.25
CA ASN A 1 -11.91 16.05 38.89
C ASN A 1 -11.85 14.95 37.84
N TYR A 2 -12.01 15.27 36.56
CA TYR A 2 -11.86 14.27 35.48
C TYR A 2 -10.74 14.73 34.54
N ARG A 3 -9.51 14.30 34.83
CA ARG A 3 -8.37 14.41 33.91
C ARG A 3 -8.13 13.04 33.28
N CYS A 4 -7.93 13.02 31.97
CA CYS A 4 -7.56 11.84 31.19
C CYS A 4 -6.41 12.21 30.25
N ILE A 5 -5.46 11.29 30.08
CA ILE A 5 -4.39 11.39 29.08
C ILE A 5 -4.76 10.44 27.95
N VAL A 6 -4.86 10.96 26.72
CA VAL A 6 -5.18 10.18 25.52
C VAL A 6 -3.91 10.03 24.70
N ILE A 7 -3.54 8.78 24.41
CA ILE A 7 -2.43 8.43 23.52
C ILE A 7 -3.03 7.74 22.31
N GLY A 8 -2.93 8.37 21.14
CA GLY A 8 -3.39 7.82 19.86
C GLY A 8 -2.20 7.49 18.96
N ALA A 9 -2.29 6.38 18.24
CA ALA A 9 -1.34 5.99 17.19
C ALA A 9 -2.09 5.80 15.88
N SER A 10 -1.51 6.27 14.78
CA SER A 10 -2.08 6.11 13.43
C SER A 10 -0.95 6.00 12.41
N THR A 11 -1.21 5.26 11.33
CA THR A 11 -0.38 5.21 10.13
C THR A 11 -0.78 6.28 9.11
N GLU A 12 -1.96 6.90 9.30
CA GLU A 12 -2.48 7.96 8.45
C GLU A 12 -1.99 9.34 8.91
N ASN A 13 -1.98 10.31 8.00
CA ASN A 13 -1.53 11.65 8.35
C ASN A 13 -2.53 12.32 9.33
N PRO A 14 -2.10 12.65 10.56
CA PRO A 14 -2.99 13.12 11.63
C PRO A 14 -3.64 14.48 11.33
N TYR A 15 -3.09 15.27 10.40
CA TYR A 15 -3.72 16.54 9.99
C TYR A 15 -5.04 16.33 9.24
N PHE A 16 -5.23 15.18 8.58
CA PHE A 16 -6.44 14.86 7.84
C PHE A 16 -7.47 14.09 8.67
N VAL A 17 -7.00 13.26 9.61
CA VAL A 17 -7.88 12.33 10.34
C VAL A 17 -8.36 12.88 11.68
N LEU A 18 -7.63 13.81 12.31
CA LEU A 18 -8.01 14.37 13.61
C LEU A 18 -8.79 15.68 13.47
N SER A 19 -9.85 15.82 14.28
CA SER A 19 -10.58 17.08 14.40
C SER A 19 -9.70 18.18 15.01
N SER A 20 -10.01 19.44 14.68
CA SER A 20 -9.27 20.62 15.18
C SER A 20 -9.27 20.71 16.71
N GLY A 21 -10.34 20.26 17.37
CA GLY A 21 -10.47 20.25 18.83
C GLY A 21 -9.50 19.30 19.52
N ILE A 22 -9.21 18.14 18.92
CA ILE A 22 -8.22 17.18 19.43
C ILE A 22 -6.82 17.67 19.09
N ARG A 23 -6.58 18.05 17.83
CA ARG A 23 -5.25 18.46 17.35
C ARG A 23 -4.67 19.65 18.12
N SER A 24 -5.50 20.63 18.50
CA SER A 24 -5.06 21.77 19.32
C SER A 24 -4.63 21.42 20.75
N ARG A 25 -4.96 20.21 21.23
CA ARG A 25 -4.67 19.71 22.57
C ARG A 25 -3.77 18.46 22.56
N SER A 26 -3.25 18.07 21.40
CA SER A 26 -2.40 16.89 21.23
C SER A 26 -0.99 17.30 20.81
N MET A 27 0.02 16.63 21.38
CA MET A 27 1.37 16.66 20.85
C MET A 27 1.51 15.57 19.79
N LEU A 28 1.93 15.95 18.58
CA LEU A 28 2.14 15.03 17.48
C LEU A 28 3.61 14.60 17.44
N PHE A 29 3.84 13.29 17.42
CA PHE A 29 5.16 12.69 17.27
C PHE A 29 5.17 11.85 16.01
N GLU A 30 6.09 12.16 15.09
CA GLU A 30 6.33 11.32 13.92
C GLU A 30 7.25 10.16 14.33
N PHE A 31 6.78 8.93 14.11
CA PHE A 31 7.60 7.74 14.26
C PHE A 31 8.13 7.33 12.90
N LYS A 32 9.45 7.13 12.83
CA LYS A 32 10.10 6.59 11.63
C LYS A 32 10.17 5.08 11.71
N ASN A 33 10.24 4.43 10.55
CA ASN A 33 10.51 3.00 10.47
C ASN A 33 11.83 2.67 11.17
N LEU A 34 11.87 1.50 11.80
CA LEU A 34 13.07 1.00 12.45
C LEU A 34 14.13 0.67 11.41
N GLY A 35 15.38 1.02 11.72
CA GLY A 35 16.51 0.59 10.94
C GLY A 35 16.94 -0.83 11.30
N GLN A 36 17.83 -1.40 10.48
CA GLN A 36 18.38 -2.74 10.73
C GLN A 36 19.04 -2.86 12.10
N LYS A 37 19.75 -1.82 12.55
CA LYS A 37 20.40 -1.77 13.87
C LYS A 37 19.39 -1.81 15.03
N ASP A 38 18.24 -1.16 14.87
CA ASP A 38 17.20 -1.13 15.90
C ASP A 38 16.54 -2.52 16.04
N LEU A 39 16.34 -3.20 14.91
CA LEU A 39 15.82 -4.57 14.87
C LEU A 39 16.82 -5.57 15.46
N GLU A 40 18.11 -5.36 15.24
CA GLU A 40 19.16 -6.19 15.84
C GLU A 40 19.18 -6.05 17.37
N LEU A 41 19.14 -4.81 17.88
CA LEU A 41 18.99 -4.55 19.32
C LEU A 41 17.70 -5.18 19.89
N LEU A 42 16.62 -5.15 19.12
CA LEU A 42 15.36 -5.79 19.54
C LEU A 42 15.52 -7.32 19.62
N LEU A 43 16.16 -7.95 18.63
CA LEU A 43 16.42 -9.38 18.63
C LEU A 43 17.31 -9.80 19.81
N GLU A 44 18.36 -9.04 20.10
CA GLU A 44 19.22 -9.26 21.28
C GLU A 44 18.42 -9.21 22.59
N ARG A 45 17.51 -8.23 22.73
CA ARG A 45 16.62 -8.14 23.90
C ARG A 45 15.70 -9.35 24.03
N VAL A 46 15.24 -9.93 22.93
CA VAL A 46 14.46 -11.18 22.96
C VAL A 46 15.33 -12.35 23.39
N GLN A 47 16.56 -12.47 22.87
CA GLN A 47 17.50 -13.53 23.25
C GLN A 47 17.90 -13.49 24.74
N GLN A 48 17.92 -12.30 25.35
CA GLN A 48 18.12 -12.15 26.80
C GLN A 48 16.97 -12.72 27.64
N LYS A 49 15.75 -12.81 27.08
CA LYS A 49 14.55 -13.31 27.78
C LYS A 49 14.21 -14.75 27.40
N ILE A 50 14.45 -15.13 26.16
CA ILE A 50 14.10 -16.43 25.59
C ILE A 50 15.38 -17.00 24.98
N ALA A 51 15.86 -18.11 25.53
CA ALA A 51 17.03 -18.79 25.00
C ALA A 51 16.67 -19.52 23.70
N PHE A 52 17.30 -19.12 22.60
CA PHE A 52 17.26 -19.83 21.32
C PHE A 52 18.54 -19.60 20.52
N LYS A 53 18.83 -20.52 19.61
CA LYS A 53 19.88 -20.39 18.61
C LYS A 53 19.26 -19.95 17.29
N ILE A 54 19.97 -19.10 16.58
CA ILE A 54 19.58 -18.63 15.26
C ILE A 54 20.82 -18.68 14.36
N GLU A 55 20.66 -19.23 13.15
CA GLU A 55 21.70 -19.19 12.14
C GLU A 55 21.92 -17.76 11.62
N ASP A 56 23.14 -17.39 11.25
CA ASP A 56 23.45 -16.03 10.81
C ASP A 56 22.63 -15.60 9.59
N ASN A 57 22.44 -16.51 8.63
CA ASN A 57 21.59 -16.28 7.45
C ASN A 57 20.09 -16.10 7.81
N ALA A 58 19.61 -16.76 8.85
CA ALA A 58 18.26 -16.65 9.38
C ALA A 58 18.07 -15.32 10.13
N LYS A 59 19.08 -14.91 10.90
CA LYS A 59 19.15 -13.59 11.53
C LYS A 59 19.10 -12.48 10.48
N GLU A 60 19.96 -12.52 9.47
CA GLU A 60 19.94 -11.56 8.37
C GLU A 60 18.58 -11.51 7.67
N PHE A 61 17.91 -12.65 7.52
CA PHE A 61 16.59 -12.73 6.92
C PHE A 61 15.52 -12.03 7.78
N LEU A 62 15.51 -12.26 9.11
CA LEU A 62 14.60 -11.56 10.02
C LEU A 62 14.80 -10.05 9.99
N LEU A 63 16.06 -9.60 9.98
CA LEU A 63 16.42 -8.18 10.03
C LEU A 63 16.04 -7.40 8.75
N LYS A 64 15.67 -8.09 7.66
CA LYS A 64 15.09 -7.45 6.47
C LYS A 64 13.63 -7.02 6.67
N SER A 65 12.95 -7.49 7.72
CA SER A 65 11.59 -7.05 8.06
C SER A 65 11.65 -5.63 8.62
N PHE A 66 11.40 -4.61 7.79
CA PHE A 66 11.32 -3.20 8.21
C PHE A 66 10.24 -2.89 9.28
N ASP A 67 9.44 -3.88 9.67
CA ASP A 67 8.46 -3.84 10.76
C ASP A 67 8.88 -4.82 11.88
N ALA A 68 9.07 -4.29 13.09
CA ALA A 68 9.44 -5.09 14.26
C ALA A 68 8.37 -6.10 14.67
N ARG A 69 7.08 -5.76 14.56
CA ARG A 69 5.98 -6.67 14.92
C ARG A 69 5.94 -7.84 13.97
N ALA A 70 6.11 -7.61 12.67
CA ALA A 70 6.18 -8.68 11.68
C ALA A 70 7.37 -9.61 11.95
N MET A 71 8.55 -9.04 12.22
CA MET A 71 9.75 -9.80 12.60
C MET A 71 9.52 -10.67 13.84
N LEU A 72 8.95 -10.09 14.90
CA LEU A 72 8.70 -10.78 16.17
C LEU A 72 7.65 -11.88 16.03
N ASN A 73 6.59 -11.67 15.25
CA ASN A 73 5.59 -12.70 14.99
C ASN A 73 6.20 -13.89 14.25
N LEU A 74 7.01 -13.63 13.22
CA LEU A 74 7.68 -14.70 12.47
C LEU A 74 8.67 -15.47 13.36
N LEU A 75 9.42 -14.74 14.19
CA LEU A 75 10.30 -15.32 15.21
C LEU A 75 9.52 -16.20 16.21
N GLU A 76 8.40 -15.71 16.72
CA GLU A 76 7.52 -16.44 17.64
C GLU A 76 7.03 -17.76 17.01
N PHE A 77 6.51 -17.72 15.78
CA PHE A 77 6.09 -18.94 15.09
C PHE A 77 7.24 -19.92 14.89
N ALA A 78 8.44 -19.44 14.55
CA ALA A 78 9.61 -20.28 14.40
C ALA A 78 10.02 -20.96 15.72
N LEU A 79 9.94 -20.23 16.84
CA LEU A 79 10.24 -20.75 18.17
C LEU A 79 9.24 -21.80 18.64
N VAL A 80 7.95 -21.63 18.31
CA VAL A 80 6.91 -22.60 18.64
C VAL A 80 7.11 -23.92 17.88
N LEU A 81 7.56 -23.87 16.63
CA LEU A 81 7.65 -25.05 15.77
C LEU A 81 8.95 -25.86 15.91
N ASN A 82 10.09 -25.24 16.21
CA ASN A 82 11.40 -25.91 16.14
C ASN A 82 12.23 -25.80 17.43
N GLU A 83 11.56 -25.86 18.58
CA GLU A 83 12.17 -26.09 19.90
C GLU A 83 13.51 -25.35 20.13
N LYS A 84 13.55 -24.06 19.78
CA LYS A 84 14.66 -23.11 20.01
C LYS A 84 15.83 -23.15 19.01
N GLU A 85 15.73 -23.81 17.87
CA GLU A 85 16.70 -23.67 16.76
C GLU A 85 16.04 -23.06 15.50
N ILE A 86 16.47 -21.86 15.16
CA ILE A 86 15.91 -21.06 14.06
C ILE A 86 16.85 -21.13 12.86
N THR A 87 16.37 -21.78 11.80
CA THR A 87 17.07 -21.89 10.52
C THR A 87 16.38 -21.06 9.45
N LEU A 88 17.13 -20.72 8.40
CA LEU A 88 16.58 -19.97 7.27
C LEU A 88 15.44 -20.74 6.57
N GLU A 89 15.56 -22.06 6.48
CA GLU A 89 14.55 -22.92 5.86
C GLU A 89 13.22 -22.87 6.63
N ASN A 90 13.27 -22.90 7.96
CA ASN A 90 12.08 -22.82 8.81
C ASN A 90 11.37 -21.47 8.67
N LEU A 91 12.14 -20.38 8.68
CA LEU A 91 11.58 -19.03 8.45
C LEU A 91 10.97 -18.90 7.06
N LYS A 92 11.63 -19.44 6.03
CA LYS A 92 11.10 -19.44 4.66
C LYS A 92 9.85 -20.30 4.52
N LYS A 93 9.77 -21.47 5.15
CA LYS A 93 8.56 -22.30 5.15
C LYS A 93 7.38 -21.58 5.80
N LEU A 94 7.63 -20.90 6.92
CA LEU A 94 6.62 -20.09 7.61
C LEU A 94 6.14 -18.92 6.76
N LEU A 95 7.04 -18.29 6.02
CA LEU A 95 6.68 -17.22 5.08
C LEU A 95 5.96 -17.77 3.84
N ASN A 96 6.44 -18.87 3.27
CA ASN A 96 5.95 -19.50 2.04
C ASN A 96 4.65 -20.28 2.23
N GLY A 97 4.21 -20.52 3.47
CA GLY A 97 2.81 -20.86 3.77
C GLY A 97 1.83 -19.76 3.34
N VAL A 98 2.35 -18.58 2.98
CA VAL A 98 1.68 -17.49 2.26
C VAL A 98 2.40 -17.36 0.89
N ASN A 99 1.94 -18.15 -0.08
CA ASN A 99 2.24 -18.14 -1.53
C ASN A 99 3.46 -17.34 -2.08
N SER A 100 4.40 -18.13 -2.62
CA SER A 100 5.17 -17.93 -3.87
C SER A 100 6.37 -16.95 -3.94
N GLU A 101 7.53 -17.57 -4.20
CA GLU A 101 8.67 -17.14 -5.05
C GLU A 101 9.21 -15.69 -4.92
N GLY A 102 10.23 -15.55 -4.06
CA GLY A 102 11.59 -15.46 -4.61
C GLY A 102 12.03 -14.22 -5.39
N VAL A 103 11.39 -13.06 -5.26
CA VAL A 103 11.96 -11.75 -5.62
C VAL A 103 11.38 -10.72 -4.66
N SER A 104 12.21 -9.81 -4.12
CA SER A 104 11.84 -8.65 -3.28
C SER A 104 10.35 -8.31 -3.40
N SER A 105 9.54 -8.67 -2.41
CA SER A 105 8.08 -8.61 -2.51
C SER A 105 7.60 -7.22 -2.97
N LYS A 106 8.18 -6.16 -2.41
CA LYS A 106 7.88 -4.76 -2.78
C LYS A 106 8.11 -4.46 -4.27
N ASP A 107 9.19 -4.97 -4.86
CA ASP A 107 9.49 -4.72 -6.28
C ASP A 107 8.54 -5.50 -7.18
N THR A 108 8.21 -6.75 -6.82
CA THR A 108 7.27 -7.59 -7.58
C THR A 108 5.85 -7.01 -7.57
N HIS A 109 5.35 -6.54 -6.41
CA HIS A 109 4.03 -5.91 -6.31
C HIS A 109 3.95 -4.64 -7.17
N TYR A 110 4.99 -3.78 -7.12
CA TYR A 110 5.02 -2.54 -7.90
C TYR A 110 5.11 -2.81 -9.40
N ILE A 111 5.92 -3.80 -9.81
CA ILE A 111 6.07 -4.19 -11.21
C ILE A 111 4.75 -4.72 -11.76
N LEU A 112 4.08 -5.64 -11.05
CA LEU A 112 2.81 -6.22 -11.49
C LEU A 112 1.70 -5.16 -11.59
N ALA A 113 1.63 -4.26 -10.61
CA ALA A 113 0.63 -3.21 -10.67
C ALA A 113 0.94 -2.14 -11.73
N SER A 114 2.21 -1.84 -11.97
CA SER A 114 2.61 -0.99 -13.10
C SER A 114 2.24 -1.65 -14.43
N ALA A 115 2.42 -2.97 -14.55
CA ALA A 115 2.03 -3.74 -15.73
C ALA A 115 0.51 -3.70 -15.95
N LEU A 116 -0.30 -3.91 -14.90
CA LEU A 116 -1.75 -3.73 -14.96
C LEU A 116 -2.14 -2.36 -15.53
N ILE A 117 -1.60 -1.27 -14.97
CA ILE A 117 -1.92 0.09 -15.42
C ILE A 117 -1.48 0.33 -16.87
N LYS A 118 -0.31 -0.18 -17.28
CA LYS A 118 0.16 -0.09 -18.67
C LYS A 118 -0.74 -0.87 -19.64
N SER A 119 -1.23 -2.05 -19.25
CA SER A 119 -2.19 -2.82 -20.04
C SER A 119 -3.51 -2.07 -20.21
N LEU A 120 -4.06 -1.50 -19.12
CA LEU A 120 -5.26 -0.66 -19.19
C LEU A 120 -5.05 0.53 -20.13
N ARG A 121 -3.91 1.22 -20.04
CA ARG A 121 -3.54 2.34 -20.92
C ARG A 121 -3.46 1.92 -22.39
N GLY A 122 -2.88 0.75 -22.65
CA GLY A 122 -2.81 0.12 -23.96
C GLY A 122 -4.15 -0.40 -24.48
N SER A 123 -5.22 -0.30 -23.67
CA SER A 123 -6.55 -0.84 -23.98
C SER A 123 -6.54 -2.35 -24.25
N ASP A 124 -5.62 -3.07 -23.61
CA ASP A 124 -5.47 -4.53 -23.70
C ASP A 124 -6.19 -5.18 -22.51
N VAL A 125 -7.40 -5.68 -22.77
CA VAL A 125 -8.27 -6.31 -21.77
C VAL A 125 -7.65 -7.60 -21.23
N ASP A 126 -7.09 -8.42 -22.12
CA ASP A 126 -6.55 -9.73 -21.76
C ASP A 126 -5.32 -9.58 -20.86
N ALA A 127 -4.39 -8.69 -21.24
CA ALA A 127 -3.22 -8.40 -20.42
C ALA A 127 -3.61 -7.76 -19.07
N ALA A 128 -4.62 -6.88 -19.05
CA ALA A 128 -5.11 -6.28 -17.80
C ALA A 128 -5.67 -7.35 -16.85
N ILE A 129 -6.47 -8.29 -17.37
CA ILE A 129 -6.99 -9.41 -16.57
C ILE A 129 -5.87 -10.33 -16.10
N TYR A 130 -4.88 -10.63 -16.95
CA TYR A 130 -3.73 -11.44 -16.56
C TYR A 130 -2.95 -10.82 -15.40
N TYR A 131 -2.58 -9.54 -15.49
CA TYR A 131 -1.84 -8.88 -14.42
C TYR A 131 -2.68 -8.66 -13.16
N LEU A 132 -4.00 -8.45 -13.30
CA LEU A 132 -4.92 -8.46 -12.17
C LEU A 132 -4.92 -9.81 -11.44
N ALA A 133 -5.01 -10.92 -12.17
CA ALA A 133 -4.97 -12.26 -11.59
C ALA A 133 -3.63 -12.52 -10.87
N ARG A 134 -2.51 -12.10 -11.48
CA ARG A 134 -1.17 -12.18 -10.86
C ARG A 134 -1.06 -11.38 -9.55
N LEU A 135 -1.68 -10.20 -9.48
CA LEU A 135 -1.73 -9.41 -8.24
C LEU A 135 -2.54 -10.10 -7.15
N ILE A 136 -3.69 -10.68 -7.51
CA ILE A 136 -4.56 -11.40 -6.56
C ILE A 136 -3.84 -12.64 -6.02
N ASP A 137 -3.20 -13.42 -6.90
CA ASP A 137 -2.44 -14.62 -6.53
C ASP A 137 -1.24 -14.29 -5.62
N ALA A 138 -0.57 -13.16 -5.89
CA ALA A 138 0.49 -12.61 -5.04
C ALA A 138 -0.01 -12.03 -3.70
N GLY A 139 -1.31 -12.15 -3.38
CA GLY A 139 -1.89 -11.70 -2.11
C GLY A 139 -2.10 -10.19 -1.98
N GLU A 140 -2.14 -9.47 -3.11
CA GLU A 140 -2.33 -8.01 -3.08
C GLU A 140 -3.73 -7.62 -2.59
N SER A 141 -3.79 -6.59 -1.76
CA SER A 141 -5.05 -6.12 -1.17
C SER A 141 -6.00 -5.55 -2.24
N ALA A 142 -7.28 -5.94 -2.17
CA ALA A 142 -8.27 -5.52 -3.17
C ALA A 142 -8.45 -4.00 -3.22
N ASP A 143 -8.38 -3.33 -2.06
CA ASP A 143 -8.50 -1.88 -1.96
C ASP A 143 -7.27 -1.15 -2.55
N PHE A 144 -6.08 -1.75 -2.51
CA PHE A 144 -4.91 -1.21 -3.20
C PHE A 144 -5.06 -1.26 -4.71
N ILE A 145 -5.52 -2.40 -5.25
CA ILE A 145 -5.80 -2.53 -6.69
C ILE A 145 -6.87 -1.51 -7.10
N ALA A 146 -7.99 -1.42 -6.36
CA ALA A 146 -9.06 -0.47 -6.66
C ALA A 146 -8.60 1.01 -6.61
N ARG A 147 -7.72 1.39 -5.67
CA ARG A 147 -7.12 2.74 -5.65
C ARG A 147 -6.35 3.04 -6.94
N ARG A 148 -5.61 2.06 -7.48
CA ARG A 148 -4.90 2.22 -8.76
C ARG A 148 -5.86 2.40 -9.94
N LEU A 149 -6.98 1.68 -9.94
CA LEU A 149 -8.03 1.84 -10.96
C LEU A 149 -8.69 3.23 -10.91
N ILE A 150 -8.88 3.81 -9.71
CA ILE A 150 -9.41 5.19 -9.56
C ILE A 150 -8.46 6.23 -10.16
N ILE A 151 -7.16 6.11 -9.87
CA ILE A 151 -6.14 7.01 -10.41
C ILE A 151 -6.16 6.91 -11.94
N PHE A 152 -6.14 5.69 -12.48
CA PHE A 152 -6.22 5.46 -13.92
C PHE A 152 -7.46 6.08 -14.56
N ALA A 153 -8.63 5.94 -13.94
CA ALA A 153 -9.87 6.52 -14.44
C ALA A 153 -9.78 8.06 -14.58
N SER A 154 -9.08 8.74 -13.68
CA SER A 154 -8.91 10.20 -13.73
C SER A 154 -7.74 10.65 -14.62
N GLU A 155 -6.66 9.87 -14.65
CA GLU A 155 -5.41 10.19 -15.34
C GLU A 155 -5.47 9.87 -16.84
N ASP A 156 -5.98 8.69 -17.19
CA ASP A 156 -5.85 8.11 -18.53
C ASP A 156 -7.17 8.04 -19.30
N ILE A 157 -8.33 8.18 -18.63
CA ILE A 157 -9.66 8.24 -19.28
C ILE A 157 -10.26 9.64 -19.16
N SER A 158 -10.29 10.19 -17.95
CA SER A 158 -10.72 11.57 -17.69
C SER A 158 -12.12 11.85 -18.27
N ASN A 159 -12.31 13.01 -18.90
CA ASN A 159 -13.57 13.41 -19.52
C ASN A 159 -13.85 12.74 -20.88
N ALA A 160 -12.99 11.82 -21.37
CA ALA A 160 -13.36 11.01 -22.52
C ALA A 160 -14.48 10.01 -22.16
N ASP A 161 -14.52 9.56 -20.90
CA ASP A 161 -15.65 8.87 -20.30
C ASP A 161 -15.71 9.16 -18.79
N PRO A 162 -16.48 10.19 -18.37
CA PRO A 162 -16.59 10.58 -16.97
C PRO A 162 -17.11 9.47 -16.05
N ASN A 163 -17.85 8.48 -16.58
CA ASN A 163 -18.42 7.41 -15.78
C ASN A 163 -17.34 6.43 -15.28
N ALA A 164 -16.16 6.39 -15.91
CA ALA A 164 -15.03 5.58 -15.46
C ALA A 164 -14.66 5.86 -14.00
N LEU A 165 -14.65 7.13 -13.58
CA LEU A 165 -14.34 7.50 -12.20
C LEU A 165 -15.42 7.00 -11.23
N ASN A 166 -16.71 7.15 -11.60
CA ASN A 166 -17.82 6.68 -10.77
C ASN A 166 -17.77 5.17 -10.55
N LEU A 167 -17.48 4.41 -11.61
CA LEU A 167 -17.34 2.95 -11.53
C LEU A 167 -16.15 2.56 -10.65
N ALA A 168 -15.00 3.21 -10.82
CA ALA A 168 -13.80 2.90 -10.02
C ALA A 168 -13.97 3.23 -8.54
N VAL A 169 -14.64 4.35 -8.21
CA VAL A 169 -14.96 4.72 -6.81
C VAL A 169 -15.98 3.75 -6.20
N SER A 170 -17.00 3.36 -6.97
CA SER A 170 -17.97 2.34 -6.54
C SER A 170 -17.28 1.00 -6.31
N THR A 171 -16.33 0.64 -7.17
CA THR A 171 -15.49 -0.56 -7.03
C THR A 171 -14.71 -0.54 -5.72
N LEU A 172 -14.00 0.55 -5.39
CA LEU A 172 -13.29 0.66 -4.12
C LEU A 172 -14.20 0.49 -2.91
N THR A 173 -15.38 1.10 -2.94
CA THR A 173 -16.37 0.97 -1.87
C THR A 173 -16.85 -0.48 -1.74
N ALA A 174 -17.16 -1.13 -2.86
CA ALA A 174 -17.65 -2.50 -2.87
C ALA A 174 -16.61 -3.51 -2.37
N VAL A 175 -15.35 -3.41 -2.83
CA VAL A 175 -14.30 -4.36 -2.42
C VAL A 175 -13.95 -4.24 -0.94
N LYS A 176 -14.05 -3.03 -0.36
CA LYS A 176 -13.87 -2.82 1.09
C LYS A 176 -14.94 -3.51 1.93
N ASN A 177 -16.17 -3.63 1.40
CA ASN A 177 -17.30 -4.22 2.12
C ASN A 177 -17.44 -5.73 1.89
N ILE A 178 -16.89 -6.27 0.79
CA ILE A 178 -17.08 -7.66 0.38
C ILE A 178 -15.84 -8.52 0.66
N GLY A 179 -14.64 -8.01 0.39
CA GLY A 179 -13.40 -8.77 0.57
C GLY A 179 -13.21 -9.93 -0.44
N TYR A 180 -12.12 -10.67 -0.30
CA TYR A 180 -11.85 -11.86 -1.12
C TYR A 180 -12.61 -13.09 -0.59
N PRO A 181 -12.98 -14.04 -1.47
CA PRO A 181 -12.63 -14.12 -2.89
C PRO A 181 -13.51 -13.27 -3.83
N GLU A 182 -14.71 -12.85 -3.46
CA GLU A 182 -15.69 -12.18 -4.34
C GLU A 182 -15.21 -10.84 -4.91
N ALA A 183 -14.37 -10.09 -4.18
CA ALA A 183 -13.78 -8.84 -4.66
C ALA A 183 -13.07 -8.98 -6.01
N ARG A 184 -12.52 -10.17 -6.35
CA ARG A 184 -11.88 -10.41 -7.65
C ARG A 184 -12.82 -10.17 -8.83
N ILE A 185 -14.11 -10.45 -8.66
CA ILE A 185 -15.12 -10.31 -9.71
C ILE A 185 -15.38 -8.82 -9.98
N ILE A 186 -15.50 -8.04 -8.90
CA ILE A 186 -15.74 -6.59 -8.95
C ILE A 186 -14.54 -5.87 -9.56
N LEU A 187 -13.33 -6.25 -9.14
CA LEU A 187 -12.09 -5.72 -9.71
C LEU A 187 -11.98 -6.04 -11.21
N SER A 188 -12.31 -7.28 -11.60
CA SER A 188 -12.30 -7.71 -13.00
C SER A 188 -13.27 -6.89 -13.84
N GLN A 189 -14.52 -6.72 -13.37
CA GLN A 189 -15.52 -5.89 -14.05
C GLN A 189 -15.02 -4.46 -14.29
N CYS A 190 -14.43 -3.85 -13.27
CA CYS A 190 -13.87 -2.50 -13.39
C CYS A 190 -12.68 -2.45 -14.35
N ALA A 191 -11.75 -3.42 -14.26
CA ALA A 191 -10.59 -3.48 -15.14
C ALA A 191 -10.98 -3.62 -16.62
N VAL A 192 -11.95 -4.49 -16.94
CA VAL A 192 -12.46 -4.64 -18.32
C VAL A 192 -13.05 -3.32 -18.82
N TYR A 193 -13.89 -2.66 -18.02
CA TYR A 193 -14.46 -1.37 -18.39
C TYR A 193 -13.38 -0.33 -18.69
N LEU A 194 -12.40 -0.18 -17.78
CA LEU A 194 -11.33 0.81 -17.91
C LEU A 194 -10.40 0.51 -19.10
N ALA A 195 -10.13 -0.76 -19.39
CA ALA A 195 -9.38 -1.17 -20.57
C ALA A 195 -10.12 -0.76 -21.85
N SER A 196 -11.44 -0.95 -21.92
CA SER A 196 -12.24 -0.64 -23.11
C SER A 196 -12.65 0.83 -23.26
N ALA A 197 -12.53 1.65 -22.22
CA ALA A 197 -12.92 3.06 -22.25
C ALA A 197 -12.01 3.91 -23.17
N PRO A 198 -12.53 4.98 -23.80
CA PRO A 198 -11.70 5.91 -24.58
C PRO A 198 -10.66 6.59 -23.68
N LYS A 199 -9.43 6.76 -24.18
CA LYS A 199 -8.33 7.32 -23.40
C LYS A 199 -8.18 8.83 -23.63
N SER A 200 -8.01 9.59 -22.56
CA SER A 200 -7.67 11.00 -22.57
C SER A 200 -6.98 11.40 -21.27
N ASN A 201 -5.76 11.92 -21.38
CA ASN A 201 -5.00 12.48 -20.27
C ASN A 201 -5.05 14.02 -20.24
N SER A 202 -6.03 14.61 -20.91
CA SER A 202 -6.18 16.06 -21.06
C SER A 202 -6.25 16.80 -19.72
N SER A 203 -7.16 16.39 -18.82
CA SER A 203 -7.30 16.99 -17.49
C SER A 203 -6.05 16.81 -16.63
N TYR A 204 -5.41 15.64 -16.68
CA TYR A 204 -4.14 15.37 -15.99
C TYR A 204 -3.02 16.30 -16.48
N ASN A 205 -2.85 16.43 -17.80
CA ASN A 205 -1.87 17.33 -18.37
C ASN A 205 -2.18 18.80 -18.08
N ALA A 206 -3.46 19.20 -18.07
CA ALA A 206 -3.88 20.57 -17.79
C ALA A 206 -3.51 20.99 -16.36
N ILE A 207 -3.83 20.18 -15.35
CA ILE A 207 -3.49 20.51 -13.95
C ILE A 207 -1.98 20.54 -13.73
N ASN A 208 -1.24 19.59 -14.31
CA ASN A 208 0.22 19.57 -14.19
C ASN A 208 0.89 20.79 -14.81
N LYS A 209 0.43 21.24 -15.98
CA LYS A 209 0.91 22.49 -16.60
C LYS A 209 0.60 23.71 -15.75
N ALA A 210 -0.60 23.79 -15.18
CA ALA A 210 -0.98 24.90 -14.31
C ALA A 210 -0.14 24.93 -13.01
N LEU A 211 0.08 23.77 -12.39
CA LEU A 211 0.93 23.66 -11.20
C LEU A 211 2.39 24.01 -11.48
N ASP A 212 2.93 23.59 -12.63
CA ASP A 212 4.28 23.97 -13.05
C ASP A 212 4.39 25.49 -13.26
N TYR A 213 3.39 26.12 -13.90
CA TYR A 213 3.34 27.57 -14.05
C TYR A 213 3.35 28.28 -12.68
N VAL A 214 2.48 27.88 -11.75
CA VAL A 214 2.39 28.48 -10.40
C VAL A 214 3.70 28.32 -9.63
N LYS A 215 4.42 27.21 -9.81
CA LYS A 215 5.70 26.97 -9.14
C LYS A 215 6.83 27.86 -9.66
N ASN A 216 6.82 28.14 -10.96
CA ASN A 216 7.92 28.80 -11.65
C ASN A 216 7.68 30.31 -11.92
N ASN A 217 6.51 30.83 -11.56
CA ASN A 217 6.13 32.22 -11.81
C ASN A 217 5.57 32.88 -10.53
N PRO A 218 5.68 34.21 -10.38
CA PRO A 218 5.00 34.93 -9.30
C PRO A 218 3.48 34.75 -9.40
N ALA A 219 2.80 34.74 -8.25
CA ALA A 219 1.35 34.70 -8.21
C ALA A 219 0.77 35.93 -8.90
N LEU A 220 -0.12 35.72 -9.87
CA LEU A 220 -0.88 36.79 -10.50
C LEU A 220 -1.88 37.34 -9.49
N GLU A 221 -2.14 38.65 -9.57
CA GLU A 221 -3.22 39.26 -8.79
C GLU A 221 -4.57 38.68 -9.21
N ILE A 222 -5.45 38.45 -8.23
CA ILE A 222 -6.82 38.02 -8.49
C ILE A 222 -7.58 39.23 -9.06
N PRO A 223 -8.14 39.14 -10.29
CA PRO A 223 -8.87 40.25 -10.88
C PRO A 223 -10.01 40.74 -9.99
N ASN A 224 -10.16 42.07 -9.86
CA ASN A 224 -11.16 42.68 -8.96
C ASN A 224 -12.61 42.21 -9.19
N TYR A 225 -12.98 41.78 -10.39
CA TYR A 225 -14.32 41.27 -10.68
C TYR A 225 -14.56 39.83 -10.19
N LEU A 226 -13.52 39.15 -9.69
CA LEU A 226 -13.59 37.82 -9.06
C LEU A 226 -13.46 37.89 -7.53
N ASN A 227 -13.28 39.08 -6.96
CA ASN A 227 -13.23 39.32 -5.50
C ASN A 227 -14.60 39.71 -4.93
#